data_AF-A0A2S5LGW6-F1
#
_entry.id   AF-A0A2S5LGW6-F1
#
_cell.length_a   1.000
_cell.length_b   1.000
_cell.length_c   1.000
_cell.angle_alpha   90.00
_cell.angle_beta   90.00
_cell.angle_gamma   90.00
#
_symmetry.space_group_name_H-M   'P 1'
#
loop_
_entity.id
_entity.type
_entity.pdbx_description
1 polymer ?
#
loop_
_entity_poly.entity_id
_entity_poly.type
_entity_poly.pdbx_seq_one_letter_code
_entity_poly.pdbx_strand_id
1 'polypeptide(L)'
;AELIVGDNPASVAYLQRRFGDMMRATSDAEALAGKRTLTQDGMITQSGEYDRIKPTLLANLKIGAGDDSQREALSNEISHLKATIKGYTAKLETIKALIGNLQRISSEEALKYMLDAYDEMHTARNTATSLRARLNDSADVEYVRLNNVVAELELQVNKLTSQVNEWQINIGRAEEKLKQCNNQVAEARNRWDLAQKDFKEIEGNDAYDRDFASRQWDALLEKFDEQYVLMKEHCVKQRSASNAEMTNAINRGSKEVGTFREKYREQGVIGADDWRKDREWIGDLLKRLRDTDLVEQDAKMKEAYKASQDTFRADVAIALSNNIDHLEKSMNRLNHVLNTCPVFSNGERYRFTRTVRPQ
;
A
#
# COMPACT_ATOMS: atom_id res chain seq x y z
N ALA A 1 61.90 -14.82 17.90
CA ALA A 1 60.59 -15.06 17.27
C ALA A 1 60.23 -13.92 16.31
N GLU A 2 60.57 -14.04 15.03
CA GLU A 2 60.30 -13.02 13.99
C GLU A 2 58.85 -13.02 13.47
N LEU A 3 57.98 -13.89 14.00
CA LEU A 3 56.67 -14.20 13.42
C LEU A 3 55.49 -13.41 14.01
N ILE A 4 55.74 -12.47 14.94
CA ILE A 4 54.68 -11.68 15.58
C ILE A 4 54.95 -10.20 15.29
N VAL A 5 54.14 -9.64 14.39
CA VAL A 5 54.13 -8.22 14.03
C VAL A 5 52.81 -7.63 14.52
N GLY A 6 52.85 -6.45 15.13
CA GLY A 6 51.65 -5.78 15.60
C GLY A 6 51.92 -4.35 16.05
N ASP A 7 50.85 -3.54 16.09
CA ASP A 7 50.96 -2.09 16.28
C ASP A 7 51.26 -1.67 17.73
N ASN A 8 51.07 -2.57 18.70
CA ASN A 8 51.36 -2.31 20.11
C ASN A 8 52.66 -3.02 20.57
N PRO A 9 53.76 -2.28 20.80
CA PRO A 9 55.06 -2.86 21.13
C PRO A 9 55.07 -3.63 22.46
N ALA A 10 54.22 -3.26 23.43
CA ALA A 10 54.12 -3.98 24.71
C ALA A 10 53.45 -5.36 24.55
N SER A 11 52.42 -5.44 23.71
CA SER A 11 51.75 -6.70 23.38
C SER A 11 52.64 -7.64 22.58
N VAL A 12 53.41 -7.09 21.63
CA VAL A 12 54.40 -7.84 20.85
C VAL A 12 55.48 -8.41 21.77
N ALA A 13 56.05 -7.60 22.67
CA ALA A 13 57.05 -8.06 23.63
C ALA A 13 56.51 -9.12 24.61
N TYR A 14 55.27 -8.99 25.07
CA TYR A 14 54.60 -9.99 25.90
C TYR A 14 54.43 -11.33 25.18
N LEU A 15 53.97 -11.31 23.93
CA LEU A 15 53.77 -12.51 23.14
C LEU A 15 55.10 -13.15 22.74
N GLN A 16 56.10 -12.37 22.32
CA GLN A 16 57.45 -12.86 22.03
C GLN A 16 58.07 -13.53 23.27
N ARG A 17 57.89 -12.96 24.46
CA ARG A 17 58.33 -13.56 25.73
C ARG A 17 57.61 -14.87 26.04
N ARG A 18 56.32 -14.99 25.71
CA ARG A 18 55.50 -16.18 26.01
C ARG A 18 55.74 -17.32 25.02
N PHE A 19 55.98 -17.01 23.75
CA PHE A 19 56.32 -18.00 22.72
C PHE A 19 57.81 -18.38 22.73
N GLY A 20 58.68 -17.52 23.25
CA GLY A 20 60.13 -17.76 23.33
C GLY A 20 60.76 -17.92 21.94
N ASP A 21 61.83 -18.70 21.84
CA ASP A 21 62.53 -19.00 20.58
C ASP A 21 61.90 -20.17 19.79
N MET A 22 60.57 -20.18 19.69
CA MET A 22 59.86 -21.19 18.91
C MET A 22 59.99 -20.88 17.41
N MET A 23 60.43 -21.87 16.62
CA MET A 23 60.54 -21.75 15.16
C MET A 23 59.42 -22.49 14.44
N ARG A 24 58.95 -21.96 13.30
CA ARG A 24 57.98 -22.66 12.44
C ARG A 24 58.72 -23.61 11.51
N ALA A 25 58.47 -24.90 11.64
CA ALA A 25 59.01 -25.90 10.73
C ALA A 25 58.04 -26.12 9.56
N THR A 26 58.56 -26.16 8.33
CA THR A 26 57.74 -26.44 7.13
C THR A 26 57.79 -27.91 6.72
N SER A 27 58.74 -28.67 7.28
CA SER A 27 58.87 -30.11 7.08
C SER A 27 59.15 -30.83 8.39
N ASP A 28 58.85 -32.12 8.44
CA ASP A 28 59.09 -32.96 9.62
C ASP A 28 60.58 -33.07 9.98
N ALA A 29 61.47 -33.00 8.98
CA ALA A 29 62.92 -33.01 9.19
C ALA A 29 63.41 -31.72 9.88
N GLU A 30 62.86 -30.56 9.52
CA GLU A 30 63.12 -29.30 10.21
C GLU A 30 62.54 -29.28 11.63
N ALA A 31 61.38 -29.93 11.81
CA ALA A 31 60.69 -29.98 13.10
C ALA A 31 61.48 -30.77 14.16
N LEU A 32 62.20 -31.81 13.73
CA LEU A 32 63.00 -32.67 14.61
C LEU A 32 64.42 -32.11 14.88
N ALA A 33 64.95 -31.28 13.99
CA ALA A 33 66.29 -30.69 14.14
C ALA A 33 66.33 -29.46 15.07
N GLY A 34 65.21 -28.74 15.20
CA GLY A 34 65.13 -27.52 16.00
C GLY A 34 64.96 -27.76 17.50
N LYS A 35 65.47 -26.85 18.34
CA LYS A 35 65.33 -26.94 19.82
C LYS A 35 63.88 -26.85 20.31
N ARG A 36 63.04 -26.05 19.64
CA ARG A 36 61.61 -25.91 19.90
C ARG A 36 60.86 -25.49 18.63
N THR A 37 60.08 -26.38 18.03
CA THR A 37 59.40 -26.07 16.75
C THR A 37 57.90 -26.37 16.77
N LEU A 38 57.16 -25.69 15.90
CA LEU A 38 55.74 -25.92 15.63
C LEU A 38 55.53 -26.17 14.13
N THR A 39 54.91 -27.30 13.77
CA THR A 39 54.52 -27.61 12.39
C THR A 39 53.12 -27.09 12.07
N GLN A 40 52.81 -26.95 10.77
CA GLN A 40 51.50 -26.46 10.30
C GLN A 40 50.32 -27.35 10.76
N ASP A 41 50.57 -28.64 10.96
CA ASP A 41 49.56 -29.61 11.41
C ASP A 41 49.35 -29.63 12.93
N GLY A 42 50.01 -28.73 13.67
CA GLY A 42 49.84 -28.52 15.10
C GLY A 42 50.72 -29.41 15.99
N MET A 43 51.82 -29.96 15.47
CA MET A 43 52.79 -30.71 16.28
C MET A 43 53.83 -29.75 16.89
N ILE A 44 54.04 -29.84 18.20
CA ILE A 44 55.09 -29.12 18.93
C ILE A 44 56.18 -30.11 19.30
N THR A 45 57.42 -29.79 18.94
CA THR A 45 58.61 -30.52 19.37
C THR A 45 59.37 -29.68 20.38
N GLN A 46 59.66 -30.22 21.56
CA GLN A 46 60.48 -29.55 22.57
C GLN A 46 61.40 -30.57 23.23
N SER A 47 62.73 -30.43 23.04
CA SER A 47 63.79 -31.17 23.74
C SER A 47 63.47 -32.62 24.15
N GLY A 48 62.93 -33.43 23.22
CA GLY A 48 62.65 -34.86 23.41
C GLY A 48 61.19 -35.23 23.66
N GLU A 49 60.29 -34.27 23.84
CA GLU A 49 58.85 -34.48 23.97
C GLU A 49 58.08 -33.99 22.73
N TYR A 50 57.02 -34.72 22.39
CA TYR A 50 56.09 -34.40 21.30
C TYR A 50 54.71 -34.14 21.90
N ASP A 51 54.17 -32.95 21.66
CA ASP A 51 52.79 -32.62 22.01
C ASP A 51 52.02 -32.20 20.76
N ARG A 52 50.71 -32.48 20.73
CA ARG A 52 49.87 -32.20 19.57
C ARG A 52 48.71 -31.31 19.96
N ILE A 53 48.75 -30.08 19.48
CA ILE A 53 47.63 -29.17 19.55
C ILE A 53 46.75 -29.41 18.33
N LYS A 54 45.43 -29.56 18.52
CA LYS A 54 44.49 -29.51 17.39
C LYS A 54 44.44 -28.07 16.86
N PRO A 55 44.83 -27.81 15.61
CA PRO A 55 44.67 -26.48 15.02
C PRO A 55 43.20 -26.08 15.08
N THR A 56 42.92 -24.88 15.56
CA THR A 56 41.56 -24.36 15.58
C THR A 56 41.16 -23.98 14.16
N LEU A 57 39.95 -24.35 13.74
CA LEU A 57 39.40 -23.94 12.44
C LEU A 57 39.47 -22.41 12.30
N LEU A 58 39.79 -21.91 11.09
CA LEU A 58 39.92 -20.48 10.78
C LEU A 58 38.74 -19.64 11.30
N ALA A 59 37.51 -20.18 11.25
CA ALA A 59 36.29 -19.53 11.73
C ALA A 59 36.24 -19.31 13.26
N ASN A 60 37.06 -20.02 14.03
CA ASN A 60 37.06 -20.01 15.50
C ASN A 60 38.33 -19.39 16.10
N LEU A 61 39.18 -18.78 15.27
CA LEU A 61 40.37 -18.06 15.74
C LEU A 61 39.94 -16.81 16.53
N LYS A 62 40.44 -16.68 17.76
CA LYS A 62 40.12 -15.52 18.63
C LYS A 62 41.00 -14.29 18.38
N ILE A 63 42.07 -14.44 17.59
CA ILE A 63 43.03 -13.38 17.26
C ILE A 63 43.22 -13.42 15.73
N GLY A 64 43.05 -12.27 15.06
CA GLY A 64 43.14 -12.15 13.60
C GLY A 64 41.83 -12.37 12.81
N ALA A 65 40.70 -12.59 13.49
CA ALA A 65 39.39 -12.87 12.86
C ALA A 65 38.67 -11.64 12.27
N GLY A 66 39.40 -10.63 11.80
CA GLY A 66 38.85 -9.34 11.40
C GLY A 66 39.49 -8.71 10.17
N ASP A 67 40.15 -9.48 9.30
CA ASP A 67 40.69 -8.92 8.06
C ASP A 67 39.77 -9.28 6.87
N ASP A 68 39.18 -8.27 6.23
CA ASP A 68 38.25 -8.41 5.09
C ASP A 68 38.90 -9.15 3.90
N SER A 69 40.25 -9.17 3.85
CA SER A 69 41.06 -9.91 2.88
C SER A 69 40.77 -11.42 2.86
N GLN A 70 40.48 -12.04 4.01
CA GLN A 70 40.20 -13.48 4.09
C GLN A 70 38.78 -13.81 3.64
N ARG A 71 37.81 -12.93 3.91
CA ARG A 71 36.45 -13.07 3.39
C ARG A 71 36.40 -12.93 1.88
N GLU A 72 37.20 -12.02 1.34
CA GLU A 72 37.32 -11.82 -0.11
C GLU A 72 37.99 -13.03 -0.80
N ALA A 73 39.04 -13.60 -0.20
CA ALA A 73 39.67 -14.83 -0.69
C ALA A 73 38.69 -16.03 -0.70
N LEU A 74 37.94 -16.24 0.38
CA LEU A 74 36.90 -17.28 0.46
C LEU A 74 35.76 -17.04 -0.53
N SER A 75 35.34 -15.79 -0.72
CA SER A 75 34.33 -15.41 -1.72
C SER A 75 34.78 -15.72 -3.15
N ASN A 76 36.05 -15.44 -3.46
CA ASN A 76 36.65 -15.73 -4.76
C ASN A 76 36.76 -17.23 -5.02
N GLU A 77 37.14 -18.02 -4.01
CA GLU A 77 37.21 -19.48 -4.12
C GLU A 77 35.83 -20.11 -4.31
N ILE A 78 34.81 -19.62 -3.58
CA ILE A 78 33.41 -20.02 -3.78
C ILE A 78 32.93 -19.66 -5.19
N SER A 79 33.31 -18.50 -5.71
CA SER A 79 32.94 -18.05 -7.06
C SER A 79 33.59 -18.92 -8.14
N HIS A 80 34.86 -19.28 -7.96
CA HIS A 80 35.57 -20.21 -8.84
C HIS A 80 34.95 -21.61 -8.84
N LEU A 81 34.61 -22.14 -7.66
CA LEU A 81 33.94 -23.44 -7.53
C LEU A 81 32.54 -23.43 -8.17
N LYS A 82 31.78 -22.33 -8.03
CA LYS A 82 30.49 -22.18 -8.73
C LYS A 82 30.65 -22.14 -10.25
N ALA A 83 31.68 -21.47 -10.76
CA ALA A 83 31.95 -21.40 -12.20
C ALA A 83 32.34 -22.79 -12.77
N THR A 84 33.16 -23.55 -12.04
CA THR A 84 33.54 -24.92 -12.45
C THR A 84 32.36 -25.88 -12.41
N ILE A 85 31.51 -25.82 -11.37
CA ILE A 85 30.26 -26.60 -11.33
C ILE A 85 29.36 -26.25 -12.52
N LYS A 86 29.18 -24.96 -12.82
CA LYS A 86 28.39 -24.53 -14.00
C LYS A 86 28.96 -25.10 -15.31
N GLY A 87 30.29 -25.08 -15.47
CA GLY A 87 30.96 -25.68 -16.62
C GLY A 87 30.73 -27.19 -16.74
N TYR A 88 30.82 -27.93 -15.63
CA TYR A 88 30.53 -29.37 -15.63
C TYR A 88 29.06 -29.68 -15.89
N THR A 89 28.12 -28.89 -15.35
CA THR A 89 26.69 -29.07 -15.64
C THR A 89 26.36 -28.84 -17.11
N ALA A 90 26.98 -27.84 -17.76
CA ALA A 90 26.78 -27.61 -19.19
C ALA A 90 27.28 -28.78 -20.05
N LYS A 91 28.47 -29.34 -19.71
CA LYS A 91 28.99 -30.55 -20.38
C LYS A 91 28.05 -31.74 -20.20
N LEU A 92 27.51 -31.92 -18.99
CA LEU A 92 26.60 -33.01 -18.68
C LEU A 92 25.29 -32.90 -19.49
N GLU A 93 24.74 -31.68 -19.62
CA GLU A 93 23.56 -31.43 -20.46
C GLU A 93 23.84 -31.67 -21.96
N THR A 94 25.03 -31.29 -22.46
CA THR A 94 25.39 -31.63 -23.85
C THR A 94 25.50 -33.14 -24.08
N ILE A 95 26.06 -33.88 -23.12
CA ILE A 95 26.17 -35.34 -23.19
C ILE A 95 24.78 -35.99 -23.11
N LYS A 96 23.89 -35.51 -22.24
CA LYS A 96 22.50 -35.98 -22.17
C LYS A 96 21.74 -35.71 -23.46
N ALA A 97 21.92 -34.55 -24.08
CA ALA A 97 21.30 -34.23 -25.37
C ALA A 97 21.80 -35.16 -26.48
N LEU A 98 23.10 -35.45 -26.52
CA LEU A 98 23.70 -36.42 -27.44
C LEU A 98 23.15 -37.83 -27.21
N ILE A 99 23.08 -38.28 -25.95
CA ILE A 99 22.50 -39.59 -25.59
C ILE A 99 21.01 -39.64 -25.95
N GLY A 100 20.24 -38.58 -25.72
CA GLY A 100 18.82 -38.52 -26.08
C GLY A 100 18.59 -38.55 -27.61
N ASN A 101 19.48 -37.91 -28.37
CA ASN A 101 19.46 -37.99 -29.83
C ASN A 101 19.85 -39.39 -30.34
N LEU A 102 20.80 -40.05 -29.69
CA LEU A 102 21.19 -41.43 -30.00
C LEU A 102 20.11 -42.44 -29.61
N GLN A 103 19.42 -42.26 -28.48
CA GLN A 103 18.32 -43.13 -28.03
C GLN A 103 17.06 -43.02 -28.89
N ARG A 104 16.84 -41.88 -29.56
CA ARG A 104 15.76 -41.70 -30.54
C ARG A 104 15.99 -42.50 -31.82
N ILE A 105 17.22 -42.95 -32.07
CA ILE A 105 17.57 -43.87 -33.14
C ILE A 105 17.45 -45.28 -32.55
N SER A 106 16.24 -45.82 -32.55
CA SER A 106 15.86 -47.02 -31.78
C SER A 106 16.15 -48.36 -32.47
N SER A 107 16.90 -48.40 -33.58
CA SER A 107 17.42 -49.64 -34.14
C SER A 107 18.95 -49.65 -34.18
N GLU A 108 19.53 -50.73 -33.65
CA GLU A 108 20.98 -51.00 -33.68
C GLU A 108 21.53 -51.00 -35.12
N GLU A 109 20.69 -51.38 -36.08
CA GLU A 109 20.96 -51.34 -37.52
C GLU A 109 21.03 -49.91 -38.09
N ALA A 110 20.18 -48.99 -37.63
CA ALA A 110 20.23 -47.58 -38.08
C ALA A 110 21.44 -46.84 -37.50
N LEU A 111 21.86 -47.17 -36.28
CA LEU A 111 23.09 -46.66 -35.70
C LEU A 111 24.32 -47.16 -36.46
N LYS A 112 24.34 -48.46 -36.81
CA LYS A 112 25.43 -49.03 -37.60
C LYS A 112 25.51 -48.41 -39.00
N TYR A 113 24.37 -48.23 -39.67
CA TYR A 113 24.32 -47.55 -40.97
C TYR A 113 24.78 -46.09 -40.89
N MET A 114 24.45 -45.36 -39.82
CA MET A 114 24.94 -44.00 -39.63
C MET A 114 26.44 -43.93 -39.31
N LEU A 115 26.97 -44.91 -38.57
CA LEU A 115 28.40 -45.04 -38.31
C LEU A 115 29.17 -45.38 -39.60
N ASP A 116 28.68 -46.32 -40.38
CA ASP A 116 29.25 -46.69 -41.68
C ASP A 116 29.20 -45.49 -42.66
N ALA A 117 28.06 -44.78 -42.72
CA ALA A 117 27.93 -43.57 -43.53
C ALA A 117 28.84 -42.43 -43.03
N TYR A 118 29.07 -42.33 -41.72
CA TYR A 118 30.01 -41.36 -41.14
C TYR A 118 31.45 -41.72 -41.49
N ASP A 119 31.84 -42.99 -41.42
CA ASP A 119 33.16 -43.48 -41.81
C ASP A 119 33.38 -43.34 -43.33
N GLU A 120 32.36 -43.58 -44.16
CA GLU A 120 32.37 -43.29 -45.59
C GLU A 120 32.52 -41.78 -45.86
N MET A 121 31.78 -40.92 -45.15
CA MET A 121 31.94 -39.46 -45.27
C MET A 121 33.33 -39.02 -44.81
N HIS A 122 33.87 -39.60 -43.74
CA HIS A 122 35.17 -39.26 -43.20
C HIS A 122 36.30 -39.72 -44.12
N THR A 123 36.21 -40.92 -44.69
CA THR A 123 37.16 -41.41 -45.70
C THR A 123 37.05 -40.61 -47.00
N ALA A 124 35.84 -40.27 -47.48
CA ALA A 124 35.63 -39.38 -48.62
C ALA A 124 36.18 -37.96 -48.36
N ARG A 125 36.06 -37.45 -47.13
CA ARG A 125 36.66 -36.18 -46.72
C ARG A 125 38.18 -36.24 -46.79
N ASN A 126 38.79 -37.33 -46.31
CA ASN A 126 40.24 -37.53 -46.30
C ASN A 126 40.82 -37.79 -47.70
N THR A 127 40.09 -38.49 -48.56
CA THR A 127 40.46 -38.63 -49.97
C THR A 127 40.33 -37.30 -50.71
N ALA A 128 39.28 -36.51 -50.45
CA ALA A 128 39.14 -35.18 -51.01
C ALA A 128 40.24 -34.23 -50.54
N THR A 129 40.62 -34.23 -49.26
CA THR A 129 41.73 -33.40 -48.75
C THR A 129 43.08 -33.84 -49.30
N SER A 130 43.34 -35.14 -49.40
CA SER A 130 44.59 -35.65 -50.00
C SER A 130 44.65 -35.40 -51.51
N LEU A 131 43.54 -35.52 -52.24
CA LEU A 131 43.45 -35.12 -53.64
C LEU A 131 43.68 -33.61 -53.80
N ARG A 132 43.11 -32.78 -52.91
CA ARG A 132 43.30 -31.33 -52.90
C ARG A 132 44.75 -30.93 -52.59
N ALA A 133 45.42 -31.68 -51.70
CA ALA A 133 46.84 -31.50 -51.41
C ALA A 133 47.73 -31.89 -52.60
N ARG A 134 47.46 -33.04 -53.23
CA ARG A 134 48.16 -33.47 -54.46
C ARG A 134 47.92 -32.52 -55.63
N LEU A 135 46.71 -31.94 -55.73
CA LEU A 135 46.38 -30.95 -56.74
C LEU A 135 47.13 -29.64 -56.47
N ASN A 136 47.31 -29.23 -55.21
CA ASN A 136 48.15 -28.08 -54.83
C ASN A 136 49.64 -28.31 -55.16
N ASP A 137 50.15 -29.54 -54.98
CA ASP A 137 51.53 -29.90 -55.37
C ASP A 137 51.74 -29.93 -56.89
N SER A 138 50.66 -30.10 -57.67
CA SER A 138 50.67 -30.11 -59.14
C SER A 138 49.99 -28.89 -59.78
N ALA A 139 49.61 -27.88 -58.99
CA ALA A 139 48.73 -26.80 -59.46
C ALA A 139 49.50 -25.75 -60.26
N ASP A 140 48.89 -25.34 -61.36
CA ASP A 140 49.22 -24.11 -62.06
C ASP A 140 49.05 -22.91 -61.12
N VAL A 141 49.99 -21.96 -61.13
CA VAL A 141 50.05 -20.81 -60.19
C VAL A 141 48.74 -20.01 -60.20
N GLU A 142 48.07 -20.00 -61.36
CA GLU A 142 46.81 -19.31 -61.58
C GLU A 142 45.63 -19.95 -60.84
N TYR A 143 45.59 -21.28 -60.67
CA TYR A 143 44.52 -21.98 -59.94
C TYR A 143 44.59 -21.72 -58.42
N VAL A 144 45.80 -21.70 -57.86
CA VAL A 144 46.01 -21.35 -56.44
C VAL A 144 45.62 -19.90 -56.19
N ARG A 145 45.98 -18.98 -57.10
CA ARG A 145 45.57 -17.57 -57.02
C ARG A 145 44.06 -17.42 -57.10
N LEU A 146 43.39 -18.15 -57.99
CA LEU A 146 41.92 -18.09 -58.13
C LEU A 146 41.22 -18.58 -56.85
N ASN A 147 41.69 -19.68 -56.26
CA ASN A 147 41.14 -20.20 -54.99
C ASN A 147 41.33 -19.22 -53.83
N ASN A 148 42.46 -18.52 -53.75
CA ASN A 148 42.68 -17.49 -52.74
C ASN A 148 41.74 -16.30 -52.92
N VAL A 149 41.48 -15.88 -54.16
CA VAL A 149 40.51 -14.82 -54.47
C VAL A 149 39.09 -15.26 -54.12
N VAL A 150 38.71 -16.50 -54.42
CA VAL A 150 37.41 -17.06 -54.03
C VAL A 150 37.26 -17.09 -52.51
N ALA A 151 38.28 -17.55 -51.78
CA ALA A 151 38.25 -17.57 -50.32
C ALA A 151 38.13 -16.16 -49.70
N GLU A 152 38.84 -15.17 -50.26
CA GLU A 152 38.74 -13.77 -49.82
C GLU A 152 37.34 -13.19 -50.09
N LEU A 153 36.78 -13.45 -51.28
CA LEU A 153 35.42 -13.04 -51.63
C LEU A 153 34.38 -13.73 -50.74
N GLU A 154 34.53 -15.02 -50.44
CA GLU A 154 33.66 -15.74 -49.48
C GLU A 154 33.71 -15.10 -48.10
N LEU A 155 34.89 -14.70 -47.63
CA LEU A 155 35.07 -14.00 -46.35
C LEU A 155 34.36 -12.65 -46.35
N GLN A 156 34.47 -11.89 -47.44
CA GLN A 156 33.79 -10.60 -47.61
C GLN A 156 32.27 -10.76 -47.69
N VAL A 157 31.78 -11.75 -48.42
CA VAL A 157 30.34 -12.08 -48.51
C VAL A 157 29.80 -12.46 -47.14
N ASN A 158 30.50 -13.30 -46.39
CA ASN A 158 30.10 -13.68 -45.04
C ASN A 158 30.04 -12.48 -44.09
N LYS A 159 31.03 -11.57 -44.19
CA LYS A 159 31.06 -10.34 -43.39
C LYS A 159 29.94 -9.37 -43.75
N LEU A 160 29.65 -9.18 -45.05
CA LEU A 160 28.54 -8.34 -45.48
C LEU A 160 27.20 -8.95 -45.08
N THR A 161 27.06 -10.27 -45.20
CA THR A 161 25.84 -10.99 -44.80
C THR A 161 25.57 -10.85 -43.31
N SER A 162 26.61 -10.96 -42.46
CA SER A 162 26.45 -10.77 -41.01
C SER A 162 26.04 -9.34 -40.66
N GLN A 163 26.63 -8.34 -41.33
CA GLN A 163 26.25 -6.92 -41.16
C GLN A 163 24.81 -6.65 -41.60
N VAL A 164 24.38 -7.19 -42.75
CA VAL A 164 23.01 -7.05 -43.25
C VAL A 164 22.02 -7.67 -42.26
N ASN A 165 22.32 -8.86 -41.72
CA ASN A 165 21.47 -9.52 -40.73
C ASN A 165 21.37 -8.69 -39.44
N GLU A 166 22.48 -8.12 -38.96
CA GLU A 166 22.48 -7.25 -37.79
C GLU A 166 21.63 -5.99 -38.02
N TRP A 167 21.74 -5.37 -39.20
CA TRP A 167 20.97 -4.19 -39.55
C TRP A 167 19.48 -4.49 -39.66
N GLN A 168 19.10 -5.65 -40.25
CA GLN A 168 17.71 -6.10 -40.29
C GLN A 168 17.13 -6.30 -38.89
N ILE A 169 17.87 -6.91 -37.97
CA ILE A 169 17.45 -7.07 -36.57
C ILE A 169 17.24 -5.69 -35.91
N ASN A 170 18.16 -4.75 -36.14
CA ASN A 170 18.07 -3.41 -35.57
C ASN A 170 16.90 -2.60 -36.14
N ILE A 171 16.64 -2.69 -37.44
CA ILE A 171 15.46 -2.08 -38.08
C ILE A 171 14.19 -2.66 -37.48
N GLY A 172 14.07 -3.99 -37.39
CA GLY A 172 12.89 -4.64 -36.79
C GLY A 172 12.66 -4.20 -35.34
N ARG A 173 13.73 -4.08 -34.53
CA ARG A 173 13.63 -3.54 -33.17
C ARG A 173 13.20 -2.08 -33.14
N ALA A 174 13.67 -1.25 -34.06
CA ALA A 174 13.30 0.15 -34.15
C ALA A 174 11.84 0.33 -34.60
N GLU A 175 11.38 -0.43 -35.58
CA GLU A 175 9.99 -0.46 -36.04
C GLU A 175 9.04 -0.91 -34.92
N GLU A 176 9.41 -1.96 -34.19
CA GLU A 176 8.63 -2.44 -33.05
C GLU A 176 8.54 -1.39 -31.94
N LYS A 177 9.65 -0.73 -31.60
CA LYS A 177 9.66 0.40 -30.65
C LYS A 177 8.78 1.55 -31.13
N LEU A 178 8.83 1.89 -32.42
CA LEU A 178 8.01 2.95 -32.99
C LEU A 178 6.52 2.62 -32.91
N LYS A 179 6.13 1.37 -33.22
CA LYS A 179 4.76 0.89 -33.04
C LYS A 179 4.31 0.97 -31.58
N GLN A 180 5.16 0.53 -30.65
CA GLN A 180 4.88 0.61 -29.22
C GLN A 180 4.69 2.05 -28.75
N CYS A 181 5.58 2.97 -29.15
CA CYS A 181 5.45 4.39 -28.82
C CYS A 181 4.17 5.00 -29.42
N ASN A 182 3.83 4.67 -30.67
CA ASN A 182 2.59 5.16 -31.29
C ASN A 182 1.35 4.66 -30.55
N ASN A 183 1.33 3.39 -30.15
CA ASN A 183 0.24 2.83 -29.35
C ASN A 183 0.14 3.53 -27.98
N GLN A 184 1.27 3.75 -27.31
CA GLN A 184 1.29 4.48 -26.03
C GLN A 184 0.78 5.92 -26.18
N VAL A 185 1.13 6.61 -27.26
CA VAL A 185 0.62 7.97 -27.55
C VAL A 185 -0.88 7.94 -27.81
N ALA A 186 -1.37 6.96 -28.58
CA ALA A 186 -2.80 6.80 -28.85
C ALA A 186 -3.58 6.51 -27.56
N GLU A 187 -3.09 5.61 -26.71
CA GLU A 187 -3.67 5.32 -25.39
C GLU A 187 -3.67 6.55 -24.47
N ALA A 188 -2.56 7.29 -24.42
CA ALA A 188 -2.46 8.51 -23.63
C ALA A 188 -3.45 9.58 -24.09
N ARG A 189 -3.62 9.76 -25.41
CA ARG A 189 -4.63 10.66 -25.99
C ARG A 189 -6.04 10.25 -25.61
N ASN A 190 -6.39 8.98 -25.76
CA ASN A 190 -7.70 8.48 -25.37
C ASN A 190 -7.99 8.69 -23.88
N ARG A 191 -7.00 8.47 -23.00
CA ARG A 191 -7.12 8.74 -21.57
C ARG A 191 -7.32 10.23 -21.27
N TRP A 192 -6.61 11.09 -21.99
CA TRP A 192 -6.76 12.54 -21.87
C TRP A 192 -8.15 13.01 -22.32
N ASP A 193 -8.63 12.53 -23.47
CA ASP A 193 -9.96 12.86 -23.99
C ASP A 193 -11.07 12.43 -23.02
N LEU A 194 -10.95 11.23 -22.44
CA LEU A 194 -11.90 10.74 -21.44
C LEU A 194 -11.88 11.62 -20.18
N ALA A 195 -10.69 11.88 -19.64
CA ALA A 195 -10.53 12.73 -18.45
C ALA A 195 -11.04 14.16 -18.68
N GLN A 196 -10.88 14.71 -19.89
CA GLN A 196 -11.39 16.02 -20.24
C GLN A 196 -12.92 16.05 -20.32
N LYS A 197 -13.54 14.98 -20.85
CA LYS A 197 -15.00 14.84 -20.86
C LYS A 197 -15.54 14.75 -19.44
N ASP A 198 -14.98 13.86 -18.61
CA ASP A 198 -15.37 13.68 -17.22
C ASP A 198 -15.24 15.01 -16.44
N PHE A 199 -14.15 15.76 -16.65
CA PHE A 199 -13.95 17.05 -16.01
C PHE A 199 -15.01 18.09 -16.43
N LYS A 200 -15.38 18.16 -17.72
CA LYS A 200 -16.43 19.06 -18.20
C LYS A 200 -17.81 18.70 -17.65
N GLU A 201 -18.10 17.40 -17.49
CA GLU A 201 -19.35 16.95 -16.86
C GLU A 201 -19.42 17.36 -15.39
N ILE A 202 -18.30 17.26 -14.66
CA ILE A 202 -18.21 17.69 -13.26
C ILE A 202 -18.34 19.21 -13.15
N GLU A 203 -17.67 19.98 -14.02
CA GLU A 203 -17.73 21.44 -14.02
C GLU A 203 -19.15 21.96 -14.34
N GLY A 204 -19.92 21.21 -15.13
CA GLY A 204 -21.32 21.52 -15.42
C GLY A 204 -22.30 21.21 -14.28
N ASN A 205 -21.84 20.59 -13.19
CA ASN A 205 -22.68 20.25 -12.05
C ASN A 205 -22.80 21.44 -11.08
N ASP A 206 -24.02 21.80 -10.69
CA ASP A 206 -24.31 22.88 -9.73
C ASP A 206 -23.64 22.68 -8.36
N ALA A 207 -23.33 21.43 -7.99
CA ALA A 207 -22.61 21.11 -6.76
C ALA A 207 -21.09 21.33 -6.83
N TYR A 208 -20.54 21.70 -8.00
CA TYR A 208 -19.11 21.90 -8.18
C TYR A 208 -18.69 23.32 -7.79
N ASP A 209 -17.87 23.43 -6.75
CA ASP A 209 -17.29 24.69 -6.31
C ASP A 209 -15.94 24.94 -7.02
N ARG A 210 -15.95 25.86 -7.98
CA ARG A 210 -14.77 26.26 -8.77
C ARG A 210 -13.68 26.91 -7.90
N ASP A 211 -14.07 27.72 -6.91
CA ASP A 211 -13.11 28.43 -6.06
C ASP A 211 -12.45 27.49 -5.06
N PHE A 212 -13.19 26.48 -4.56
CA PHE A 212 -12.61 25.39 -3.78
C PHE A 212 -11.64 24.57 -4.63
N ALA A 213 -12.03 24.18 -5.84
CA ALA A 213 -11.18 23.37 -6.72
C ALA A 213 -9.86 24.09 -7.07
N SER A 214 -9.90 25.38 -7.39
CA SER A 214 -8.68 26.18 -7.65
C SER A 214 -7.75 26.19 -6.46
N ARG A 215 -8.27 26.47 -5.24
CA ARG A 215 -7.45 26.47 -4.02
C ARG A 215 -6.83 25.11 -3.71
N GLN A 216 -7.57 24.02 -3.95
CA GLN A 216 -7.03 22.68 -3.78
C GLN A 216 -5.93 22.36 -4.80
N TRP A 217 -6.06 22.85 -6.04
CA TRP A 217 -5.04 22.69 -7.05
C TRP A 217 -3.74 23.40 -6.67
N ASP A 218 -3.82 24.65 -6.22
CA ASP A 218 -2.66 25.43 -5.78
C ASP A 218 -1.95 24.75 -4.59
N ALA A 219 -2.71 24.26 -3.61
CA ALA A 219 -2.15 23.53 -2.46
C ALA A 219 -1.47 22.21 -2.85
N LEU A 220 -1.96 21.53 -3.89
CA LEU A 220 -1.35 20.31 -4.41
C LEU A 220 -0.04 20.61 -5.13
N LEU A 221 0.00 21.68 -5.93
CA LEU A 221 1.22 22.15 -6.59
C LEU A 221 2.28 22.57 -5.57
N GLU A 222 1.90 23.30 -4.51
CA GLU A 222 2.85 23.69 -3.45
C GLU A 222 3.45 22.46 -2.73
N LYS A 223 2.67 21.39 -2.56
CA LYS A 223 3.08 20.19 -1.82
C LYS A 223 3.88 19.18 -2.66
N PHE A 224 3.56 19.03 -3.93
CA PHE A 224 4.09 17.96 -4.78
C PHE A 224 4.84 18.46 -6.03
N ASP A 225 4.75 19.75 -6.36
CA ASP A 225 5.41 20.37 -7.51
C ASP A 225 5.14 19.59 -8.82
N GLU A 226 6.18 19.09 -9.50
CA GLU A 226 6.06 18.31 -10.74
C GLU A 226 5.81 16.80 -10.52
N GLN A 227 5.61 16.35 -9.28
CA GLN A 227 5.40 14.92 -8.97
C GLN A 227 3.93 14.49 -9.17
N TYR A 228 3.45 14.56 -10.41
CA TYR A 228 2.04 14.30 -10.77
C TYR A 228 1.52 12.92 -10.38
N VAL A 229 2.38 11.90 -10.33
CA VAL A 229 2.00 10.54 -9.93
C VAL A 229 1.58 10.51 -8.46
N LEU A 230 2.40 11.09 -7.57
CA LEU A 230 2.12 11.16 -6.13
C LEU A 230 0.94 12.07 -5.83
N MET A 231 0.81 13.18 -6.57
CA MET A 231 -0.34 14.07 -6.49
C MET A 231 -1.63 13.33 -6.82
N LYS A 232 -1.67 12.55 -7.91
CA LYS A 232 -2.83 11.73 -8.27
C LYS A 232 -3.19 10.73 -7.16
N GLU A 233 -2.21 10.03 -6.61
CA GLU A 233 -2.44 9.07 -5.52
C GLU A 233 -3.02 9.75 -4.27
N HIS A 234 -2.51 10.95 -3.93
CA HIS A 234 -3.04 11.75 -2.83
C HIS A 234 -4.50 12.14 -3.07
N CYS A 235 -4.84 12.62 -4.27
CA CYS A 235 -6.23 12.96 -4.62
C CYS A 235 -7.16 11.75 -4.55
N VAL A 236 -6.71 10.56 -4.97
CA VAL A 236 -7.50 9.33 -4.86
C VAL A 236 -7.76 8.97 -3.40
N LYS A 237 -6.76 9.09 -2.53
CA LYS A 237 -6.91 8.86 -1.08
C LYS A 237 -7.87 9.87 -0.44
N GLN A 238 -7.72 11.15 -0.76
CA GLN A 238 -8.59 12.21 -0.24
C GLN A 238 -10.04 12.03 -0.71
N ARG A 239 -10.26 11.66 -1.98
CA ARG A 239 -11.59 11.31 -2.50
C ARG A 239 -12.19 10.13 -1.77
N SER A 240 -11.41 9.07 -1.52
CA SER A 240 -11.88 7.89 -0.79
C SER A 240 -12.29 8.23 0.64
N ALA A 241 -11.50 9.05 1.34
CA ALA A 241 -11.82 9.51 2.69
C ALA A 241 -13.10 10.36 2.70
N SER A 242 -13.20 11.32 1.77
CA SER A 242 -14.38 12.19 1.64
C SER A 242 -15.66 11.39 1.31
N ASN A 243 -15.56 10.38 0.44
CA ASN A 243 -16.69 9.49 0.14
C ASN A 243 -17.11 8.66 1.35
N ALA A 244 -16.16 8.18 2.16
CA ALA A 244 -16.46 7.45 3.37
C ALA A 244 -17.16 8.36 4.40
N GLU A 245 -16.67 9.59 4.56
CA GLU A 245 -17.30 10.59 5.43
C GLU A 245 -18.71 10.95 4.97
N MET A 246 -18.90 11.19 3.67
CA MET A 246 -20.20 11.44 3.06
C MET A 246 -21.17 10.29 3.31
N THR A 247 -20.73 9.05 3.05
CA THR A 247 -21.56 7.85 3.26
C THR A 247 -21.93 7.68 4.73
N ASN A 248 -20.98 7.93 5.64
CA ASN A 248 -21.24 7.87 7.08
C ASN A 248 -22.21 8.97 7.55
N ALA A 249 -22.14 10.17 6.97
CA ALA A 249 -23.05 11.27 7.26
C ALA A 249 -24.47 10.97 6.74
N ILE A 250 -24.59 10.46 5.51
CA ILE A 250 -25.86 10.01 4.92
C ILE A 250 -26.49 8.94 5.81
N ASN A 251 -25.75 7.89 6.16
CA ASN A 251 -26.27 6.80 7.00
C ASN A 251 -26.75 7.29 8.38
N ARG A 252 -26.01 8.23 8.99
CA ARG A 252 -26.41 8.84 10.26
C ARG A 252 -27.69 9.66 10.11
N GLY A 253 -27.74 10.53 9.10
CA GLY A 253 -28.92 11.36 8.81
C GLY A 253 -30.16 10.51 8.51
N SER A 254 -30.05 9.51 7.64
CA SER A 254 -31.15 8.60 7.32
C SER A 254 -31.65 7.84 8.55
N LYS A 255 -30.75 7.44 9.47
CA LYS A 255 -31.15 6.82 10.73
C LYS A 255 -31.94 7.78 11.62
N GLU A 256 -31.47 9.02 11.78
CA GLU A 256 -32.18 10.05 12.57
C GLU A 256 -33.57 10.35 11.99
N VAL A 257 -33.66 10.51 10.68
CA VAL A 257 -34.94 10.72 9.96
C VAL A 257 -35.88 9.52 10.16
N GLY A 258 -35.36 8.30 10.08
CA GLY A 258 -36.12 7.08 10.38
C GLY A 258 -36.69 7.08 11.80
N THR A 259 -35.85 7.40 12.80
CA THR A 259 -36.30 7.46 14.21
C THR A 259 -37.32 8.56 14.46
N PHE A 260 -37.17 9.72 13.82
CA PHE A 260 -38.14 10.81 13.90
C PHE A 260 -39.50 10.37 13.35
N ARG A 261 -39.52 9.74 12.17
CA ARG A 261 -40.76 9.24 11.56
C ARG A 261 -41.45 8.19 12.41
N GLU A 262 -40.71 7.24 12.98
CA GLU A 262 -41.29 6.21 13.87
C GLU A 262 -41.93 6.85 15.11
N LYS A 263 -41.26 7.82 15.72
CA LYS A 263 -41.73 8.51 16.93
C LYS A 263 -42.99 9.35 16.71
N TYR A 264 -43.06 10.07 15.59
CA TYR A 264 -44.16 10.99 15.28
C TYR A 264 -45.20 10.42 14.30
N ARG A 265 -45.01 9.18 13.82
CA ARG A 265 -45.88 8.49 12.85
C ARG A 265 -46.12 9.28 11.56
N GLU A 266 -45.14 10.08 11.15
CA GLU A 266 -45.19 10.89 9.94
C GLU A 266 -45.05 10.01 8.68
N GLN A 267 -45.89 10.26 7.68
CA GLN A 267 -45.85 9.55 6.39
C GLN A 267 -45.13 10.41 5.34
N GLY A 268 -44.15 9.82 4.64
CA GLY A 268 -43.43 10.48 3.56
C GLY A 268 -42.68 9.48 2.68
N VAL A 269 -42.43 9.84 1.42
CA VAL A 269 -41.62 9.02 0.49
C VAL A 269 -40.22 8.87 1.08
N ILE A 270 -39.70 7.65 1.10
CA ILE A 270 -38.31 7.37 1.48
C ILE A 270 -37.48 7.57 0.23
N GLY A 271 -36.55 8.52 0.25
CA GLY A 271 -35.47 8.57 -0.73
C GLY A 271 -34.41 7.54 -0.35
N ALA A 272 -34.70 6.23 -0.43
CA ALA A 272 -33.80 5.19 0.07
C ALA A 272 -32.39 5.27 -0.54
N ASP A 273 -32.30 5.83 -1.75
CA ASP A 273 -31.07 6.07 -2.49
C ASP A 273 -30.64 7.55 -2.56
N ASP A 274 -31.50 8.52 -2.20
CA ASP A 274 -31.19 9.94 -2.39
C ASP A 274 -31.58 10.77 -1.17
N TRP A 275 -30.58 11.03 -0.33
CA TRP A 275 -30.66 11.86 0.86
C TRP A 275 -31.17 13.29 0.58
N ARG A 276 -31.09 13.76 -0.67
CA ARG A 276 -31.60 15.09 -1.06
C ARG A 276 -33.12 15.15 -0.95
N LYS A 277 -33.82 14.06 -1.26
CA LYS A 277 -35.29 13.97 -1.13
C LYS A 277 -35.71 14.01 0.33
N ASP A 278 -34.98 13.31 1.19
CA ASP A 278 -35.23 13.37 2.63
C ASP A 278 -34.98 14.79 3.17
N ARG A 279 -33.94 15.48 2.69
CA ARG A 279 -33.66 16.89 3.05
C ARG A 279 -34.77 17.83 2.59
N GLU A 280 -35.25 17.70 1.37
CA GLU A 280 -36.34 18.52 0.82
C GLU A 280 -37.62 18.33 1.65
N TRP A 281 -38.00 17.08 1.92
CA TRP A 281 -39.15 16.75 2.76
C TRP A 281 -39.04 17.33 4.18
N ILE A 282 -37.88 17.24 4.83
CA ILE A 282 -37.66 17.87 6.14
C ILE A 282 -37.79 19.39 6.05
N GLY A 283 -37.28 20.00 4.97
CA GLY A 283 -37.42 21.43 4.69
C GLY A 283 -38.88 21.86 4.63
N ASP A 284 -39.70 21.12 3.86
CA ASP A 284 -41.13 21.38 3.74
C ASP A 284 -41.88 21.17 5.05
N LEU A 285 -41.54 20.11 5.81
CA LEU A 285 -42.13 19.86 7.12
C LEU A 285 -41.79 20.99 8.10
N LEU A 286 -40.54 21.43 8.15
CA LEU A 286 -40.11 22.57 8.98
C LEU A 286 -40.82 23.85 8.57
N LYS A 287 -40.97 24.08 7.27
CA LYS A 287 -41.71 25.23 6.76
C LYS A 287 -43.17 25.19 7.19
N ARG A 288 -43.86 24.06 7.00
CA ARG A 288 -45.25 23.88 7.48
C ARG A 288 -45.37 24.07 8.99
N LEU A 289 -44.44 23.53 9.78
CA LEU A 289 -44.43 23.69 11.24
C LEU A 289 -44.23 25.14 11.67
N ARG A 290 -43.41 25.91 10.96
CA ARG A 290 -43.25 27.36 11.18
C ARG A 290 -44.49 28.13 10.74
N ASP A 291 -44.99 27.85 9.53
CA ASP A 291 -46.10 28.55 8.91
C ASP A 291 -47.45 28.31 9.61
N THR A 292 -47.55 27.24 10.42
CA THR A 292 -48.76 26.94 11.20
C THR A 292 -48.86 27.73 12.51
N ASP A 293 -47.89 28.60 12.82
CA ASP A 293 -47.82 29.45 14.02
C ASP A 293 -48.16 28.69 15.32
N LEU A 294 -47.96 27.37 15.35
CA LEU A 294 -48.51 26.50 16.38
C LEU A 294 -47.98 26.87 17.77
N VAL A 295 -46.75 27.38 17.81
CA VAL A 295 -46.08 27.88 19.01
C VAL A 295 -46.71 29.20 19.49
N GLU A 296 -47.05 30.12 18.58
CA GLU A 296 -47.76 31.34 18.95
C GLU A 296 -49.20 31.06 19.38
N GLN A 297 -49.87 30.11 18.73
CA GLN A 297 -51.23 29.70 19.06
C GLN A 297 -51.31 28.99 20.42
N ASP A 298 -50.31 28.18 20.79
CA ASP A 298 -50.23 27.58 22.15
C ASP A 298 -50.04 28.66 23.23
N ALA A 299 -49.21 29.67 22.96
CA ALA A 299 -49.04 30.81 23.86
C ALA A 299 -50.35 31.62 24.01
N LYS A 300 -51.00 31.96 22.89
CA LYS A 300 -52.30 32.66 22.86
C LYS A 300 -53.42 31.86 23.54
N MET A 301 -53.45 30.53 23.37
CA MET A 301 -54.39 29.65 24.06
C MET A 301 -54.21 29.65 25.58
N LYS A 302 -52.95 29.56 26.06
CA LYS A 302 -52.66 29.60 27.50
C LYS A 302 -53.00 30.97 28.11
N GLU A 303 -52.75 32.05 27.38
CA GLU A 303 -53.10 33.41 27.81
C GLU A 303 -54.62 33.61 27.86
N ALA A 304 -55.34 33.20 26.81
CA ALA A 304 -56.81 33.25 26.78
C ALA A 304 -57.45 32.39 27.88
N TYR A 305 -56.86 31.24 28.21
CA TYR A 305 -57.31 30.40 29.31
C TYR A 305 -57.16 31.08 30.68
N LYS A 306 -56.02 31.74 30.94
CA LYS A 306 -55.81 32.53 32.16
C LYS A 306 -56.76 33.71 32.24
N ALA A 307 -56.92 34.46 31.15
CA ALA A 307 -57.85 35.59 31.09
C ALA A 307 -59.30 35.14 31.35
N SER A 308 -59.71 33.99 30.82
CA SER A 308 -61.02 33.40 31.08
C SER A 308 -61.19 32.99 32.55
N GLN A 309 -60.15 32.43 33.17
CA GLN A 309 -60.15 32.08 34.59
C GLN A 309 -60.27 33.32 35.49
N ASP A 310 -59.56 34.40 35.16
CA ASP A 310 -59.61 35.66 35.91
C ASP A 310 -60.95 36.37 35.73
N THR A 311 -61.52 36.35 34.51
CA THR A 311 -62.87 36.87 34.24
C THR A 311 -63.92 36.08 35.02
N PHE A 312 -63.84 34.74 34.99
CA PHE A 312 -64.73 33.89 35.79
C PHE A 312 -64.61 34.18 37.29
N ARG A 313 -63.40 34.35 37.81
CA ARG A 313 -63.17 34.74 39.22
C ARG A 313 -63.78 36.10 39.54
N ALA A 314 -63.62 37.09 38.68
CA ALA A 314 -64.21 38.40 38.84
C ALA A 314 -65.74 38.35 38.80
N ASP A 315 -66.33 37.63 37.85
CA ASP A 315 -67.78 37.47 37.73
C ASP A 315 -68.36 36.73 38.94
N VAL A 316 -67.69 35.68 39.42
CA VAL A 316 -68.08 34.97 40.65
C VAL A 316 -67.98 35.91 41.86
N ALA A 317 -66.92 36.72 41.97
CA ALA A 317 -66.77 37.68 43.06
C ALA A 317 -67.86 38.77 43.02
N ILE A 318 -68.18 39.30 41.84
CA ILE A 318 -69.27 40.27 41.63
C ILE A 318 -70.61 39.64 41.98
N ALA A 319 -70.89 38.42 41.52
CA ALA A 319 -72.13 37.71 41.83
C ALA A 319 -72.26 37.44 43.34
N LEU A 320 -71.18 37.04 44.01
CA LEU A 320 -71.15 36.83 45.45
C LEU A 320 -71.38 38.13 46.21
N SER A 321 -70.71 39.22 45.80
CA SER A 321 -70.88 40.56 46.39
C SER A 321 -72.32 41.05 46.23
N ASN A 322 -72.88 40.98 45.03
CA ASN A 322 -74.27 41.37 44.76
C ASN A 322 -75.26 40.56 45.61
N ASN A 323 -74.99 39.27 45.81
CA ASN A 323 -75.82 38.42 46.68
C ASN A 323 -75.69 38.84 48.15
N ILE A 324 -74.48 39.13 48.64
CA ILE A 324 -74.26 39.65 50.00
C ILE A 324 -75.01 40.98 50.19
N ASP A 325 -74.93 41.90 49.22
CA ASP A 325 -75.64 43.19 49.27
C ASP A 325 -77.17 42.99 49.26
N HIS A 326 -77.67 42.02 48.49
CA HIS A 326 -79.08 41.65 48.48
C HIS A 326 -79.53 41.08 49.83
N LEU A 327 -78.72 40.20 50.44
CA LEU A 327 -78.96 39.67 51.78
C LEU A 327 -78.97 40.81 52.82
N GLU A 328 -78.05 41.77 52.70
CA GLU A 328 -78.00 42.93 53.59
C GLU A 328 -79.24 43.82 53.46
N LYS A 329 -79.67 44.14 52.24
CA LYS A 329 -80.91 44.89 52.00
C LYS A 329 -82.13 44.15 52.55
N SER A 330 -82.21 42.84 52.34
CA SER A 330 -83.28 41.99 52.89
C SER A 330 -83.29 42.00 54.42
N MET A 331 -82.13 41.87 55.05
CA MET A 331 -81.96 41.90 56.51
C MET A 331 -82.34 43.25 57.10
N ASN A 332 -81.94 44.36 56.46
CA ASN A 332 -82.33 45.71 56.87
C ASN A 332 -83.84 45.94 56.73
N ARG A 333 -84.46 45.44 55.66
CA ARG A 333 -85.92 45.48 55.49
C ARG A 333 -86.64 44.67 56.58
N LEU A 334 -86.18 43.45 56.87
CA LEU A 334 -86.73 42.62 57.94
C LEU A 334 -86.58 43.28 59.31
N ASN A 335 -85.41 43.86 59.61
CA ASN A 335 -85.18 44.62 60.85
C ASN A 335 -86.07 45.87 60.95
N HIS A 336 -86.34 46.55 59.84
CA HIS A 336 -87.28 47.67 59.82
C HIS A 336 -88.69 47.20 60.18
N VAL A 337 -89.18 46.13 59.57
CA VAL A 337 -90.49 45.53 59.89
C VAL A 337 -90.57 45.10 61.36
N LEU A 338 -89.55 44.41 61.87
CA LEU A 338 -89.49 43.97 63.28
C LEU A 338 -89.49 45.14 64.28
N ASN A 339 -89.00 46.32 63.90
CA ASN A 339 -89.09 47.51 64.74
C ASN A 339 -90.51 48.11 64.78
N THR A 340 -91.25 48.04 63.67
CA THR A 340 -92.59 48.63 63.53
C THR A 340 -93.70 47.71 64.07
N CYS A 341 -93.46 46.41 64.19
CA CYS A 341 -94.43 45.47 64.75
C CYS A 341 -94.58 45.59 66.28
N PRO A 342 -95.75 45.26 66.85
CA PRO A 342 -95.96 45.20 68.30
C PRO A 342 -95.02 44.15 68.93
N VAL A 343 -94.73 44.33 70.22
CA VAL A 343 -93.84 43.43 70.95
C VAL A 343 -94.35 41.98 70.89
N PHE A 344 -93.43 41.02 70.76
CA PHE A 344 -93.76 39.61 70.80
C PHE A 344 -94.29 39.22 72.19
N SER A 345 -94.88 38.02 72.32
CA SER A 345 -95.71 37.57 73.45
C SER A 345 -95.07 37.64 74.86
N ASN A 346 -93.77 37.97 74.97
CA ASN A 346 -93.02 38.15 76.22
C ASN A 346 -92.35 39.54 76.37
N GLY A 347 -92.70 40.55 75.56
CA GLY A 347 -92.11 41.90 75.61
C GLY A 347 -90.74 42.04 74.92
N GLU A 348 -90.24 40.98 74.30
CA GLU A 348 -88.95 40.93 73.63
C GLU A 348 -89.00 41.51 72.20
N ARG A 349 -87.88 42.10 71.75
CA ARG A 349 -87.67 42.57 70.38
C ARG A 349 -86.46 41.88 69.78
N TYR A 350 -86.64 41.27 68.62
CA TYR A 350 -85.58 40.57 67.90
C TYR A 350 -85.00 41.46 66.80
N ARG A 351 -83.69 41.35 66.59
CA ARG A 351 -82.98 41.99 65.48
C ARG A 351 -82.00 40.99 64.87
N PHE A 352 -81.98 40.93 63.55
CA PHE A 352 -80.94 40.22 62.83
C PHE A 352 -79.64 41.03 62.88
N THR A 353 -78.54 40.41 63.33
CA THR A 353 -77.19 41.01 63.37
C THR A 353 -76.22 40.22 62.50
N ARG A 354 -75.41 40.92 61.69
CA ARG A 354 -74.34 40.31 60.88
C ARG A 354 -73.02 40.43 61.64
N THR A 355 -72.34 39.32 61.87
CA THR A 355 -70.96 39.31 62.33
C THR A 355 -70.05 38.99 61.15
N VAL A 356 -69.26 39.97 60.71
CA VAL A 356 -68.20 39.71 59.74
C VAL A 356 -67.08 39.01 60.50
N ARG A 357 -66.69 37.81 60.07
CA ARG A 357 -65.50 37.17 60.66
C ARG A 357 -64.28 38.04 60.33
N PRO A 358 -63.43 38.40 61.30
CA PRO A 358 -62.18 39.10 61.02
C PRO A 358 -61.30 38.25 60.10
N GLN A 359 -60.57 38.91 59.21
CA GLN A 359 -59.72 38.29 58.18
C GLN A 359 -58.66 37.37 58.75
#